data_AF-A0A7V6ZLC8-F1
#
_entry.id   AF-A0A7V6ZLC8-F1
#
_cell.length_a   1.000
_cell.length_b   1.000
_cell.length_c   1.000
_cell.angle_alpha   90.00
_cell.angle_beta   90.00
_cell.angle_gamma   90.00
#
_symmetry.space_group_name_H-M   'P 1'
#
loop_
_entity.id
_entity.type
_entity.pdbx_description
1 polymer ?
#
loop_
_entity_poly.entity_id
_entity_poly.type
_entity_poly.pdbx_seq_one_letter_code
_entity_poly.pdbx_strand_id
1 'polypeptide(L)'
;MGAVSKGPRKPRLPKLIRFVLVNSLIGVAIGWLVAAGLIWFNVGGFGELVMRSSQRGVALFILAMSFGVTFGFAFLATAVILLPRDKDDFDRV
;
A
#
# COMPACT_ATOMS: atom_id res chain seq x y z
N MET A 1 -29.10 2.03 -39.93
CA MET A 1 -28.70 1.25 -38.74
C MET A 1 -27.17 1.12 -38.76
N GLY A 2 -26.45 2.05 -38.10
CA GLY A 2 -24.98 2.08 -38.14
C GLY A 2 -24.38 1.20 -37.04
N ALA A 3 -23.67 0.15 -37.45
CA ALA A 3 -22.92 -0.69 -36.52
C ALA A 3 -21.71 0.10 -35.98
N VAL A 4 -21.73 0.41 -34.68
CA VAL A 4 -20.57 0.99 -33.99
C VAL A 4 -19.52 -0.11 -33.82
N SER A 5 -18.50 -0.08 -34.68
CA SER A 5 -17.30 -0.90 -34.52
C SER A 5 -16.51 -0.41 -33.30
N LYS A 6 -16.61 -1.13 -32.18
CA LYS A 6 -15.74 -0.90 -31.02
C LYS A 6 -14.40 -1.57 -31.27
N GLY A 7 -13.39 -0.77 -31.61
CA GLY A 7 -11.99 -1.21 -31.69
C GLY A 7 -11.48 -1.84 -30.39
N PRO A 8 -10.35 -2.56 -30.43
CA PRO A 8 -9.85 -3.34 -29.30
C PRO A 8 -9.56 -2.44 -28.09
N ARG A 9 -10.29 -2.66 -26.99
CA ARG A 9 -9.99 -1.99 -25.72
C ARG A 9 -8.65 -2.52 -25.21
N LYS A 10 -7.63 -1.65 -25.17
CA LYS A 10 -6.38 -1.90 -24.45
C LYS A 10 -6.73 -2.38 -23.04
N PRO A 11 -6.17 -3.50 -22.53
CA PRO A 11 -6.48 -3.97 -21.19
C PRO A 11 -6.05 -2.91 -20.18
N ARG A 12 -7.01 -2.14 -19.68
CA ARG A 12 -6.80 -1.22 -18.57
C ARG A 12 -7.22 -1.96 -17.32
N LEU A 13 -6.40 -1.87 -16.28
CA LEU A 13 -6.79 -2.34 -14.96
C LEU A 13 -8.14 -1.68 -14.59
N PRO A 14 -9.12 -2.45 -14.10
CA PRO A 14 -10.35 -1.89 -13.55
C PRO A 14 -10.03 -0.81 -12.51
N LYS A 15 -10.79 0.30 -12.54
CA LYS A 15 -10.55 1.47 -11.67
C LYS A 15 -10.43 1.08 -10.20
N LEU A 16 -11.29 0.19 -9.73
CA LEU A 16 -11.30 -0.29 -8.35
C LEU A 16 -10.02 -1.07 -7.98
N ILE A 17 -9.51 -1.91 -8.89
CA ILE A 17 -8.25 -2.64 -8.67
C ILE A 17 -7.08 -1.65 -8.58
N ARG A 18 -7.05 -0.66 -9.49
CA ARG A 18 -6.03 0.40 -9.45
C ARG A 18 -6.11 1.20 -8.16
N PHE A 19 -7.31 1.56 -7.72
CA PHE A 19 -7.56 2.27 -6.46
C PHE A 19 -7.01 1.49 -5.27
N VAL A 20 -7.33 0.20 -5.16
CA VAL A 20 -6.85 -0.65 -4.06
C VAL A 20 -5.33 -0.74 -4.07
N LEU A 21 -4.73 -1.03 -5.24
CA LEU A 21 -3.27 -1.17 -5.35
C LEU A 21 -2.54 0.12 -5.00
N VAL A 22 -2.95 1.27 -5.54
CA VAL A 22 -2.27 2.55 -5.30
C VAL A 22 -2.34 2.93 -3.82
N ASN A 23 -3.53 2.89 -3.22
CA ASN A 23 -3.70 3.27 -1.81
C ASN A 23 -2.95 2.30 -0.87
N SER A 24 -3.03 0.99 -1.13
CA SER A 24 -2.32 0.00 -0.31
C SER A 24 -0.80 0.19 -0.40
N LEU A 25 -0.26 0.46 -1.59
CA LEU A 25 1.18 0.69 -1.79
C LEU A 25 1.67 1.96 -1.09
N ILE A 26 0.86 3.03 -1.07
CA ILE A 26 1.19 4.25 -0.31
C ILE A 26 1.26 3.93 1.18
N GLY A 27 0.27 3.20 1.71
CA GLY A 27 0.30 2.75 3.11
C GLY A 27 1.50 1.87 3.43
N VAL A 28 1.84 0.91 2.57
CA VAL A 28 3.03 0.06 2.73
C VAL A 28 4.30 0.90 2.79
N ALA A 29 4.46 1.87 1.89
CA ALA A 29 5.62 2.74 1.85
C ALA A 29 5.75 3.56 3.14
N ILE A 30 4.63 4.09 3.67
CA ILE A 30 4.61 4.77 4.97
C ILE A 30 5.02 3.82 6.09
N GLY A 31 4.47 2.59 6.11
CA GLY A 31 4.83 1.58 7.11
C GLY A 31 6.32 1.24 7.09
N TRP A 32 6.92 1.12 5.91
CA TRP A 32 8.37 0.89 5.77
C TRP A 32 9.22 2.08 6.22
N LEU A 33 8.77 3.32 5.96
CA LEU A 33 9.43 4.51 6.49
C LEU A 33 9.42 4.51 8.03
N VAL A 34 8.29 4.16 8.65
CA VAL A 34 8.19 4.05 10.11
C VAL A 34 9.09 2.94 10.64
N ALA A 35 9.08 1.75 10.02
CA ALA A 35 9.95 0.63 10.40
C ALA A 35 11.45 0.98 10.28
N ALA A 36 11.82 1.66 9.19
CA ALA A 36 13.18 2.17 9.00
C ALA A 36 13.56 3.19 10.09
N GLY A 37 12.63 4.10 10.44
CA GLY A 37 12.80 5.04 11.54
C GLY A 37 13.03 4.34 12.89
N LEU A 38 12.28 3.27 13.18
CA LEU A 38 12.43 2.49 14.42
C LEU A 38 13.84 1.92 14.56
N ILE A 39 14.39 1.38 13.46
CA ILE A 39 15.76 0.86 13.40
C ILE A 39 16.78 1.99 13.49
N TRP A 40 16.60 3.05 12.69
CA TRP A 40 17.55 4.16 12.57
C TRP A 40 17.73 4.93 13.89
N PHE A 41 16.62 5.23 14.55
CA PHE A 41 16.63 5.92 15.85
C PHE A 41 16.89 4.98 17.03
N ASN A 42 17.11 3.68 16.77
CA ASN A 42 17.37 2.66 17.78
C ASN A 42 16.35 2.70 18.93
N VAL A 43 15.06 2.85 18.59
CA VAL A 43 14.00 3.06 19.58
C VAL A 43 13.97 1.88 20.56
N GLY A 44 14.22 2.14 21.84
CA GLY A 44 14.28 1.09 22.87
C GLY A 44 15.37 0.04 22.64
N GLY A 45 16.43 0.35 21.88
CA GLY A 45 17.49 -0.60 21.53
C GLY A 45 17.15 -1.54 20.37
N PHE A 46 16.02 -1.32 19.68
CA PHE A 46 15.53 -2.21 18.64
C PHE A 46 16.48 -2.32 17.43
N GLY A 47 17.07 -1.20 17.02
CA GLY A 47 18.02 -1.17 15.91
C GLY A 47 19.25 -2.05 16.18
N GLU A 48 19.84 -1.92 17.37
CA GLU A 48 20.94 -2.77 17.80
C GLU A 48 20.54 -4.24 17.90
N LEU A 49 19.35 -4.54 18.40
CA LEU A 49 18.84 -5.91 18.50
C LEU A 49 18.77 -6.58 17.12
N VAL A 50 18.21 -5.88 16.13
CA VAL A 50 18.15 -6.34 14.74
C VAL A 50 19.58 -6.53 14.22
N MET A 51 20.46 -5.53 14.38
CA MET A 51 21.82 -5.55 13.83
C MET A 51 22.75 -6.55 14.50
N ARG A 52 22.50 -7.01 15.73
CA ARG A 52 23.30 -8.05 16.39
C ARG A 52 22.78 -9.47 16.16
N SER A 53 21.55 -9.61 15.67
CA SER A 53 20.96 -10.91 15.37
C SER A 53 21.74 -11.67 14.29
N SER A 54 21.84 -12.99 14.41
CA SER A 54 22.31 -13.88 13.33
C SER A 54 21.29 -14.02 12.21
N GLN A 55 20.02 -13.70 12.47
CA GLN A 55 18.90 -13.81 11.54
C GLN A 55 18.35 -12.43 11.11
N ARG A 56 19.25 -11.48 10.85
CA ARG A 56 18.91 -10.10 10.42
C ARG A 56 17.89 -10.06 9.28
N GLY A 57 18.09 -10.87 8.24
CA GLY A 57 17.20 -10.90 7.08
C GLY A 57 15.77 -11.31 7.44
N VAL A 58 15.61 -12.30 8.31
CA VAL A 58 14.29 -12.76 8.78
C VAL A 58 13.63 -11.68 9.63
N ALA A 59 14.37 -11.05 10.53
CA ALA A 59 13.85 -9.96 11.37
C ALA A 59 13.37 -8.77 10.52
N LEU A 60 14.17 -8.35 9.53
CA LEU A 60 13.80 -7.28 8.59
C LEU A 60 12.58 -7.66 7.74
N PHE A 61 12.49 -8.92 7.28
CA PHE A 61 11.35 -9.40 6.50
C PHE A 61 10.06 -9.37 7.33
N ILE A 62 10.08 -9.93 8.54
CA ILE A 62 8.90 -9.94 9.42
C ILE A 62 8.49 -8.50 9.74
N LEU A 63 9.44 -7.62 10.03
CA LEU A 63 9.17 -6.21 10.32
C LEU A 63 8.54 -5.50 9.11
N ALA A 64 9.16 -5.64 7.93
CA ALA A 64 8.67 -5.03 6.70
C ALA A 64 7.28 -5.55 6.32
N MET A 65 7.02 -6.85 6.47
CA MET A 65 5.71 -7.43 6.21
C MET A 65 4.66 -6.97 7.23
N SER A 66 5.00 -6.97 8.52
CA SER A 66 4.08 -6.55 9.58
C SER A 66 3.67 -5.09 9.41
N PHE A 67 4.65 -4.19 9.29
CA PHE A 67 4.37 -2.76 9.08
C PHE A 67 3.73 -2.50 7.71
N GLY A 68 4.21 -3.18 6.66
CA GLY A 68 3.66 -3.03 5.31
C GLY A 68 2.18 -3.38 5.25
N VAL A 69 1.79 -4.55 5.78
CA VAL A 69 0.39 -4.98 5.79
C VAL A 69 -0.46 -4.07 6.68
N THR A 70 -0.03 -3.76 7.90
CA THR A 70 -0.80 -2.92 8.83
C THR A 70 -1.07 -1.53 8.26
N PHE A 71 -0.02 -0.82 7.79
CA PHE A 71 -0.20 0.53 7.24
C PHE A 71 -0.85 0.52 5.86
N GLY A 72 -0.58 -0.49 5.03
CA GLY A 72 -1.26 -0.70 3.75
C GLY A 72 -2.77 -0.80 3.91
N PHE A 73 -3.23 -1.62 4.87
CA PHE A 73 -4.65 -1.74 5.19
C PHE A 73 -5.22 -0.47 5.82
N ALA A 74 -4.50 0.16 6.75
CA ALA A 74 -4.96 1.39 7.39
C ALA A 74 -5.21 2.50 6.35
N PHE A 75 -4.25 2.73 5.45
CA PHE A 75 -4.38 3.76 4.41
C PHE A 75 -5.48 3.41 3.40
N LEU A 76 -5.56 2.15 2.95
CA LEU A 76 -6.63 1.69 2.07
C LEU A 76 -8.01 1.88 2.73
N ALA A 77 -8.16 1.49 4.00
CA ALA A 77 -9.42 1.64 4.73
C ALA A 77 -9.82 3.11 4.85
N THR A 78 -8.88 4.00 5.17
CA THR A 78 -9.11 5.44 5.18
C THR A 78 -9.56 5.95 3.80
N ALA A 79 -8.89 5.53 2.72
CA ALA A 79 -9.26 5.92 1.37
C ALA A 79 -10.67 5.42 0.98
N VAL A 80 -11.04 4.21 1.39
CA VAL A 80 -12.39 3.66 1.18
C VAL A 80 -13.45 4.45 1.96
N ILE A 81 -13.17 4.84 3.21
CA ILE A 81 -14.09 5.65 4.03
C ILE A 81 -14.31 7.03 3.42
N LEU A 82 -13.26 7.61 2.82
CA LEU A 82 -13.30 8.92 2.17
C LEU A 82 -13.82 8.88 0.73
N LEU A 83 -14.19 7.70 0.23
CA LEU A 83 -14.63 7.56 -1.16
C LEU A 83 -16.01 8.23 -1.36
N PRO A 84 -16.18 9.06 -2.41
CA PRO A 84 -17.48 9.65 -2.74
C PRO A 84 -18.53 8.56 -3.00
N ARG A 85 -19.76 8.76 -2.52
CA ARG A 85 -20.87 7.79 -2.70
C ARG A 85 -21.62 7.98 -4.02
N ASP A 86 -21.28 9.02 -4.76
CA ASP A 86 -21.97 9.48 -5.95
C ASP A 86 -21.27 8.86 -7.17
N LYS A 87 -22.03 8.16 -8.03
CA LYS A 87 -21.45 7.40 -9.15
C LYS A 87 -20.66 8.27 -10.14
N ASP A 88 -21.08 9.51 -10.33
CA ASP A 88 -20.48 10.44 -11.30
C ASP A 88 -19.14 11.01 -10.81
N ASP A 89 -18.91 11.06 -9.49
CA ASP A 89 -17.67 11.56 -8.90
C ASP A 89 -16.61 10.45 -8.74
N PHE A 90 -17.01 9.21 -8.51
CA PHE A 90 -16.07 8.07 -8.49
C PHE A 90 -15.34 7.89 -9.81
N ASP A 91 -15.99 8.19 -10.93
CA ASP A 91 -15.40 8.05 -12.26
C ASP A 91 -14.29 9.06 -12.57
N ARG A 92 -14.17 10.13 -11.78
CA ARG A 92 -13.17 11.20 -11.92
C ARG A 92 -11.85 10.93 -11.17
N VAL A 93 -11.86 9.99 -10.22
CA VAL A 93 -10.70 9.61 -9.37
C VAL A 93 -9.88 8.50 -10.04
#